data_AF-A0A660U938-F1
#
_entry.id   AF-A0A660U938-F1
#
_cell.length_a   1.000
_cell.length_b   1.000
_cell.length_c   1.000
_cell.angle_alpha   90.00
_cell.angle_beta   90.00
_cell.angle_gamma   90.00
#
_symmetry.space_group_name_H-M   'P 1'
#
loop_
_entity.id
_entity.type
_entity.pdbx_description
1 polymer ?
#
loop_
_entity_poly.entity_id
_entity_poly.type
_entity_poly.pdbx_seq_one_letter_code
_entity_poly.pdbx_strand_id
1 'polypeptide(L)'
;ALACDPLSAFGSIIGFNRVVDLETAEAIREAARTGSFSEAIIAPGYEEEALELLKKSKDRRILEVGSLSPRDPGLKEVKGVTGGVLVQERDLKIVERSQLRVVTEREPTPEQMESLLFAWKVCKHVKSNAILLAQGKRTVGIGAGQMSRVDAAIIAVRKAGERAKGAVMASDAFIPFRDTVDIAAEAGVVAIIQPGGSKRDEEVIQAANEHGIAMVFTGMRHFKH
;
A
#
# COMPACT_ATOMS: atom_id res chain seq x y z
N ALA A 1 0.94 -2.98 10.81
CA ALA A 1 0.99 -3.84 9.61
C ALA A 1 0.14 -5.10 9.80
N LEU A 2 0.44 -5.95 10.81
CA LEU A 2 -0.25 -7.22 11.07
C LEU A 2 -1.79 -7.15 11.03
N ALA A 3 -2.36 -6.15 11.70
CA ALA A 3 -3.81 -5.96 11.75
C ALA A 3 -4.49 -5.72 10.39
N CYS A 4 -3.75 -5.44 9.30
CA CYS A 4 -4.31 -5.26 7.95
C CYS A 4 -5.02 -6.53 7.48
N ASP A 5 -4.35 -7.68 7.60
CA ASP A 5 -4.84 -8.99 7.17
C ASP A 5 -4.15 -10.08 8.02
N PRO A 6 -4.62 -10.31 9.25
CA PRO A 6 -3.98 -11.28 10.16
C PRO A 6 -4.07 -12.71 9.61
N LEU A 7 -5.13 -13.02 8.86
CA LEU A 7 -5.33 -14.34 8.25
C LEU A 7 -4.21 -14.68 7.27
N SER A 8 -3.77 -13.70 6.48
CA SER A 8 -2.70 -13.90 5.48
C SER A 8 -1.29 -13.66 6.03
N ALA A 9 -1.17 -13.23 7.30
CA ALA A 9 0.12 -12.89 7.90
C ALA A 9 0.92 -14.11 8.38
N PHE A 10 0.29 -15.28 8.53
CA PHE A 10 1.00 -16.52 8.80
C PHE A 10 1.91 -16.90 7.63
N GLY A 11 3.17 -17.16 7.91
CA GLY A 11 4.20 -17.43 6.90
C GLY A 11 4.72 -16.17 6.20
N SER A 12 4.42 -14.98 6.72
CA SER A 12 4.84 -13.71 6.10
C SER A 12 6.35 -13.46 6.17
N ILE A 13 6.82 -12.57 5.30
CA ILE A 13 8.16 -11.98 5.36
C ILE A 13 7.99 -10.53 5.85
N ILE A 14 8.70 -10.17 6.92
CA ILE A 14 8.63 -8.85 7.52
C ILE A 14 9.88 -8.05 7.14
N GLY A 15 9.68 -6.86 6.57
CA GLY A 15 10.76 -5.92 6.27
C GLY A 15 10.68 -4.67 7.15
N PHE A 16 11.81 -4.30 7.77
CA PHE A 16 11.97 -3.07 8.53
C PHE A 16 12.88 -2.09 7.78
N ASN A 17 12.57 -0.79 7.89
CA ASN A 17 13.40 0.28 7.36
C ASN A 17 14.27 0.96 8.43
N ARG A 18 14.32 0.40 9.64
CA ARG A 18 15.09 0.85 10.80
C ARG A 18 15.59 -0.36 11.57
N VAL A 19 16.56 -0.13 12.46
CA VAL A 19 17.05 -1.15 13.39
C VAL A 19 15.88 -1.68 14.21
N VAL A 20 15.82 -3.00 14.39
CA VAL A 20 14.79 -3.65 15.21
C VAL A 20 15.21 -3.62 16.67
N ASP A 21 14.39 -2.97 17.49
CA ASP A 21 14.56 -2.88 18.94
C ASP A 21 13.93 -4.07 19.67
N LEU A 22 14.21 -4.16 20.98
CA LEU A 22 13.68 -5.24 21.82
C LEU A 22 12.14 -5.26 21.86
N GLU A 23 11.49 -4.10 21.99
CA GLU A 23 10.02 -4.00 22.05
C GLU A 23 9.37 -4.55 20.77
N THR A 24 9.92 -4.21 19.61
CA THR A 24 9.47 -4.74 18.32
C THR A 24 9.69 -6.25 18.24
N ALA A 25 10.84 -6.75 18.70
CA ALA A 25 11.11 -8.19 18.73
C ALA A 25 10.15 -8.96 19.65
N GLU A 26 9.79 -8.40 20.80
CA GLU A 26 8.80 -8.96 21.72
C GLU A 26 7.42 -9.03 21.06
N ALA A 27 6.98 -7.95 20.41
CA ALA A 27 5.72 -7.92 19.68
C ALA A 27 5.66 -8.97 18.55
N ILE A 28 6.77 -9.18 17.83
CA ILE A 28 6.88 -10.23 16.80
C ILE A 28 6.75 -11.63 17.41
N ARG A 29 7.39 -11.88 18.57
CA ARG A 29 7.27 -13.18 19.25
C ARG A 29 5.87 -13.43 19.79
N GLU A 30 5.22 -12.40 20.30
CA GLU A 30 3.85 -12.50 20.78
C GLU A 30 2.86 -12.76 19.64
N ALA A 31 3.01 -12.08 18.51
CA ALA A 31 2.26 -12.38 17.29
C ALA A 31 2.48 -13.84 16.83
N ALA A 32 3.71 -14.36 16.92
CA ALA A 32 3.99 -15.74 16.55
C ALA A 32 3.30 -16.76 17.49
N ARG A 33 3.21 -16.48 18.80
CA ARG A 33 2.49 -17.33 19.76
C ARG A 33 0.98 -17.37 19.52
N THR A 34 0.43 -16.29 18.98
CA THR A 34 -1.00 -16.14 18.68
C THR A 34 -1.35 -16.53 17.25
N GLY A 35 -0.45 -17.23 16.54
CA GLY A 35 -0.73 -17.82 15.23
C GLY A 35 -0.34 -16.96 14.03
N SER A 36 0.49 -15.92 14.21
CA SER A 36 1.03 -15.09 13.12
C SER A 36 2.54 -15.27 12.97
N PHE A 37 2.98 -16.52 12.81
CA PHE A 37 4.39 -16.82 12.55
C PHE A 37 4.88 -16.14 11.26
N SER A 38 6.11 -15.63 11.27
CA SER A 38 6.77 -15.05 10.09
C SER A 38 7.96 -15.91 9.68
N GLU A 39 8.07 -16.24 8.40
CA GLU A 39 9.17 -17.02 7.81
C GLU A 39 10.51 -16.29 7.88
N ALA A 40 10.50 -14.98 7.64
CA ALA A 40 11.72 -14.18 7.61
C ALA A 40 11.49 -12.78 8.16
N ILE A 41 12.52 -12.24 8.80
CA ILE A 41 12.62 -10.84 9.22
C ILE A 41 13.86 -10.26 8.55
N ILE A 42 13.69 -9.12 7.89
CA ILE A 42 14.74 -8.41 7.15
C ILE A 42 14.81 -6.99 7.70
N ALA A 43 15.98 -6.55 8.15
CA ALA A 43 16.17 -5.21 8.71
C ALA A 43 17.57 -4.67 8.40
N PRO A 44 17.77 -3.34 8.45
CA PRO A 44 19.11 -2.78 8.37
C PRO A 44 20.03 -3.15 9.55
N GLY A 45 19.46 -3.60 10.65
CA GLY A 45 20.19 -4.02 11.85
C GLY A 45 19.23 -4.46 12.96
N TYR A 46 19.80 -5.00 14.03
CA TYR A 46 19.08 -5.45 15.23
C TYR A 46 19.85 -4.98 16.46
N GLU A 47 19.13 -4.55 17.50
CA GLU A 47 19.73 -4.46 18.84
C GLU A 47 20.14 -5.86 19.32
N GLU A 48 21.16 -5.94 20.18
CA GLU A 48 21.72 -7.23 20.63
C GLU A 48 20.65 -8.08 21.33
N GLU A 49 19.89 -7.46 22.24
CA GLU A 49 18.82 -8.10 22.99
C GLU A 49 17.66 -8.54 22.08
N ALA A 50 17.34 -7.73 21.06
CA ALA A 50 16.32 -8.04 20.07
C ALA A 50 16.73 -9.26 19.24
N LEU A 51 17.99 -9.30 18.79
CA LEU A 51 18.54 -10.40 18.01
C LEU A 51 18.55 -11.70 18.81
N GLU A 52 19.03 -11.67 20.07
CA GLU A 52 19.06 -12.83 20.95
C GLU A 52 17.64 -13.35 21.27
N LEU A 53 16.66 -12.46 21.40
CA LEU A 53 15.26 -12.84 21.56
C LEU A 53 14.72 -13.55 20.32
N LEU A 54 14.96 -13.00 19.13
CA LEU A 54 14.46 -13.54 17.85
C LEU A 54 15.11 -14.89 17.50
N LYS A 55 16.41 -15.06 17.80
CA LYS A 55 17.17 -16.32 17.59
C LYS A 55 16.62 -17.52 18.36
N LYS A 56 15.79 -17.31 19.40
CA LYS A 56 15.10 -18.39 20.11
C LYS A 56 14.12 -19.17 19.19
N SER A 57 13.74 -18.58 18.06
CA SER A 57 12.91 -19.21 17.02
C SER A 57 13.79 -19.96 16.02
N LYS A 58 13.81 -21.31 16.05
CA LYS A 58 14.69 -22.11 15.17
C LYS A 58 14.35 -22.03 13.68
N ASP A 59 13.09 -21.83 13.34
CA ASP A 59 12.61 -21.89 11.95
C ASP A 59 12.56 -20.52 11.25
N ARG A 60 13.00 -19.45 11.91
CA ARG A 60 12.88 -18.08 11.40
C ARG A 60 14.19 -17.60 10.81
N ARG A 61 14.15 -17.13 9.56
CA ARG A 61 15.30 -16.50 8.92
C ARG A 61 15.42 -15.05 9.40
N ILE A 62 16.58 -14.68 9.92
CA ILE A 62 16.89 -13.31 10.36
C ILE A 62 17.98 -12.77 9.43
N LEU A 63 17.69 -11.68 8.73
CA LEU A 63 18.54 -11.11 7.68
C LEU A 63 18.86 -9.65 7.99
N GLU A 64 20.14 -9.38 8.20
CA GLU A 64 20.67 -8.01 8.32
C GLU A 64 21.19 -7.55 6.96
N VAL A 65 20.66 -6.44 6.44
CA VAL A 65 21.05 -5.88 5.13
C VAL A 65 21.97 -4.66 5.25
N GLY A 66 22.32 -4.25 6.47
CA GLY A 66 23.09 -3.04 6.74
C GLY A 66 22.35 -1.77 6.34
N SER A 67 23.11 -0.68 6.14
CA SER A 67 22.54 0.62 5.80
C SER A 67 21.68 0.55 4.52
N LEU A 68 20.45 1.06 4.60
CA LEU A 68 19.59 1.27 3.44
C LEU A 68 20.06 2.54 2.71
N SER A 69 21.21 2.45 2.04
CA SER A 69 21.77 3.50 1.20
C SER A 69 20.73 4.08 0.24
N PRO A 70 20.87 5.35 -0.18
CA PRO A 70 19.88 5.98 -1.05
C PRO A 70 19.70 5.17 -2.35
N ARG A 71 18.47 5.20 -2.85
CA ARG A 71 18.09 4.46 -4.07
C ARG A 71 18.89 5.03 -5.25
N ASP A 72 19.84 4.26 -5.75
CA ASP A 72 20.63 4.66 -6.93
C ASP A 72 19.72 4.73 -8.17
N PRO A 73 19.52 5.93 -8.77
CA PRO A 73 18.71 6.11 -9.96
C PRO A 73 19.34 5.49 -11.22
N GLY A 74 20.64 5.19 -11.19
CA GLY A 74 21.35 4.48 -12.25
C GLY A 74 20.98 3.00 -12.34
N LEU A 75 20.48 2.40 -11.24
CA LEU A 75 20.06 0.99 -11.24
C LEU A 75 18.83 0.79 -12.12
N LYS A 76 18.94 -0.17 -13.06
CA LYS A 76 17.84 -0.57 -13.94
C LYS A 76 17.08 -1.77 -13.36
N GLU A 77 15.79 -1.86 -13.67
CA GLU A 77 14.98 -3.06 -13.43
C GLU A 77 15.07 -3.96 -14.66
N VAL A 78 15.43 -5.22 -14.45
CA VAL A 78 15.59 -6.22 -15.51
C VAL A 78 14.53 -7.30 -15.34
N LYS A 79 13.77 -7.58 -16.41
CA LYS A 79 12.75 -8.63 -16.43
C LYS A 79 13.06 -9.63 -17.54
N GLY A 80 13.25 -10.89 -17.17
CA GLY A 80 13.42 -11.98 -18.13
C GLY A 80 12.15 -12.22 -18.95
N VAL A 81 12.32 -12.48 -20.25
CA VAL A 81 11.26 -12.89 -21.19
C VAL A 81 11.80 -14.02 -22.07
N THR A 82 10.91 -14.80 -22.69
CA THR A 82 11.36 -15.81 -23.66
C THR A 82 12.17 -15.15 -24.77
N GLY A 83 13.42 -15.57 -24.94
CA GLY A 83 14.32 -15.03 -25.96
C GLY A 83 15.13 -13.79 -25.54
N GLY A 84 15.02 -13.30 -24.29
CA GLY A 84 15.87 -12.19 -23.85
C GLY A 84 15.48 -11.53 -22.53
N VAL A 85 15.75 -10.23 -22.42
CA VAL A 85 15.45 -9.42 -21.23
C VAL A 85 14.87 -8.07 -21.64
N LEU A 86 13.96 -7.55 -20.82
CA LEU A 86 13.52 -6.16 -20.85
C LEU A 86 14.26 -5.39 -19.76
N VAL A 87 14.69 -4.17 -20.06
CA VAL A 87 15.41 -3.29 -19.13
C VAL A 87 14.71 -1.95 -19.08
N GLN A 88 14.36 -1.49 -17.88
CA GLN A 88 13.68 -0.21 -17.66
C GLN A 88 14.29 0.56 -16.48
N GLU A 89 13.97 1.84 -16.40
CA GLU A 89 14.26 2.64 -15.20
C GLU A 89 13.40 2.16 -14.03
N ARG A 90 13.97 2.21 -12.82
CA ARG A 90 13.19 1.94 -11.61
C ARG A 90 12.18 3.05 -11.41
N ASP A 91 10.95 2.66 -11.08
CA ASP A 91 9.97 3.61 -10.60
C ASP A 91 10.39 4.11 -9.20
N LEU A 92 11.07 5.25 -9.14
CA LEU A 92 11.55 5.88 -7.91
C LEU A 92 10.74 7.10 -7.49
N LYS A 93 9.85 7.60 -8.37
CA LYS A 93 9.08 8.82 -8.14
C LYS A 93 8.20 8.70 -6.88
N ILE A 94 8.12 9.79 -6.13
CA ILE A 94 7.27 9.96 -4.96
C ILE A 94 6.52 11.27 -5.20
N VAL A 95 5.20 11.22 -5.07
CA VAL A 95 4.35 12.41 -5.23
C VAL A 95 4.33 13.19 -3.93
N GLU A 96 4.53 14.49 -4.01
CA GLU A 96 4.41 15.44 -2.91
C GLU A 96 3.04 16.10 -2.89
N ARG A 97 2.64 16.64 -1.73
CA ARG A 97 1.36 17.34 -1.56
C ARG A 97 1.15 18.46 -2.56
N SER A 98 2.20 19.21 -2.89
CA SER A 98 2.20 20.32 -3.84
C SER A 98 1.87 19.91 -5.29
N GLN A 99 2.02 18.62 -5.60
CA GLN A 99 1.76 18.06 -6.93
C GLN A 99 0.33 17.49 -7.05
N LEU A 100 -0.42 17.43 -5.94
CA LEU A 100 -1.78 16.93 -5.92
C LEU A 100 -2.76 18.03 -6.32
N ARG A 101 -3.73 17.66 -7.16
CA ARG A 101 -4.86 18.53 -7.51
C ARG A 101 -6.14 17.98 -6.90
N VAL A 102 -6.80 18.75 -6.03
CA VAL A 102 -8.16 18.42 -5.60
C VAL A 102 -9.10 18.63 -6.79
N VAL A 103 -9.92 17.63 -7.10
CA VAL A 103 -10.83 17.65 -8.27
C VAL A 103 -12.31 17.60 -7.90
N THR A 104 -12.63 17.33 -6.63
CA THR A 104 -13.98 17.34 -6.07
C THR A 104 -14.30 18.65 -5.38
N GLU A 105 -15.58 18.88 -5.08
CA GLU A 105 -16.05 20.03 -4.32
C GLU A 105 -15.54 20.01 -2.87
N ARG A 106 -15.50 18.82 -2.27
CA ARG A 106 -14.95 18.62 -0.93
C ARG A 106 -13.45 18.41 -0.98
N GLU A 107 -12.72 19.15 -0.14
CA GLU A 107 -11.28 18.94 0.06
C GLU A 107 -10.99 17.87 1.13
N PRO A 108 -9.88 17.11 1.00
CA PRO A 108 -9.43 16.24 2.08
C PRO A 108 -8.98 17.06 3.30
N THR A 109 -9.28 16.58 4.51
CA THR A 109 -8.67 17.16 5.72
C THR A 109 -7.14 16.94 5.72
N PRO A 110 -6.36 17.68 6.54
CA PRO A 110 -4.91 17.44 6.65
C PRO A 110 -4.55 15.98 6.94
N GLU A 111 -5.29 15.30 7.82
CA GLU A 111 -5.08 13.90 8.19
C GLU A 111 -5.43 12.95 7.05
N GLN A 112 -6.50 13.24 6.30
CA GLN A 112 -6.87 12.50 5.11
C GLN A 112 -5.81 12.67 4.02
N MET A 113 -5.28 13.88 3.83
CA MET A 113 -4.20 14.15 2.88
C MET A 113 -2.93 13.35 3.19
N GLU A 114 -2.51 13.31 4.46
CA GLU A 114 -1.36 12.49 4.89
C GLU A 114 -1.63 11.00 4.67
N SER A 115 -2.85 10.54 4.94
CA SER A 115 -3.26 9.16 4.68
C SER A 115 -3.26 8.83 3.18
N LEU A 116 -3.69 9.76 2.32
CA LEU A 116 -3.69 9.60 0.86
C LEU A 116 -2.26 9.49 0.32
N LEU A 117 -1.35 10.35 0.77
CA LEU A 117 0.07 10.29 0.40
C LEU A 117 0.74 8.98 0.85
N PHE A 118 0.41 8.51 2.06
CA PHE A 118 0.85 7.20 2.52
C PHE A 118 0.28 6.08 1.65
N ALA A 119 -1.04 6.06 1.42
CA ALA A 119 -1.72 5.06 0.61
C ALA A 119 -1.13 4.99 -0.81
N TRP A 120 -0.91 6.14 -1.43
CA TRP A 120 -0.27 6.28 -2.74
C TRP A 120 1.13 5.68 -2.79
N LYS A 121 1.98 6.04 -1.81
CA LYS A 121 3.35 5.52 -1.69
C LYS A 121 3.38 4.00 -1.55
N VAL A 122 2.43 3.41 -0.82
CA VAL A 122 2.35 1.95 -0.64
C VAL A 122 1.74 1.26 -1.86
N CYS A 123 0.70 1.85 -2.47
CA CYS A 123 -0.01 1.28 -3.62
C CYS A 123 0.92 0.97 -4.79
N LYS A 124 1.93 1.82 -5.03
CA LYS A 124 3.02 1.62 -5.99
C LYS A 124 3.75 0.26 -5.89
N HIS A 125 3.76 -0.36 -4.72
CA HIS A 125 4.42 -1.65 -4.50
C HIS A 125 3.49 -2.85 -4.68
N VAL A 126 2.18 -2.60 -4.82
CA VAL A 126 1.14 -3.62 -5.02
C VAL A 126 1.05 -3.96 -6.52
N LYS A 127 0.82 -5.23 -6.85
CA LYS A 127 0.64 -5.66 -8.23
C LYS A 127 -0.67 -5.12 -8.81
N SER A 128 -0.64 -4.66 -10.05
CA SER A 128 -1.76 -4.04 -10.74
C SER A 128 -2.77 -5.05 -11.30
N ASN A 129 -4.05 -4.69 -11.46
CA ASN A 129 -4.67 -3.46 -10.96
C ASN A 129 -4.75 -3.48 -9.43
N ALA A 130 -4.41 -2.35 -8.79
CA ALA A 130 -4.32 -2.26 -7.34
C ALA A 130 -5.31 -1.22 -6.78
N ILE A 131 -6.03 -1.63 -5.73
CA ILE A 131 -6.78 -0.75 -4.85
C ILE A 131 -6.28 -0.98 -3.43
N LEU A 132 -5.90 0.11 -2.75
CA LEU A 132 -5.39 0.07 -1.39
C LEU A 132 -6.20 1.01 -0.50
N LEU A 133 -6.72 0.49 0.59
CA LEU A 133 -7.37 1.25 1.64
C LEU A 133 -6.40 1.49 2.80
N ALA A 134 -6.36 2.72 3.32
CA ALA A 134 -5.54 3.09 4.46
C ALA A 134 -6.27 3.99 5.45
N GLN A 135 -5.85 3.91 6.72
CA GLN A 135 -6.23 4.83 7.79
C GLN A 135 -4.95 5.32 8.48
N GLY A 136 -4.67 6.63 8.42
CA GLY A 136 -3.38 7.16 8.84
C GLY A 136 -2.24 6.53 8.02
N LYS A 137 -1.24 5.98 8.71
CA LYS A 137 -0.09 5.29 8.10
C LYS A 137 -0.19 3.77 8.15
N ARG A 138 -1.41 3.24 8.09
CA ARG A 138 -1.69 1.80 8.16
C ARG A 138 -2.63 1.39 7.03
N THR A 139 -2.26 0.35 6.29
CA THR A 139 -3.17 -0.31 5.34
C THR A 139 -4.25 -1.08 6.09
N VAL A 140 -5.48 -1.03 5.61
CA VAL A 140 -6.63 -1.74 6.19
C VAL A 140 -7.23 -2.76 5.23
N GLY A 141 -7.06 -2.57 3.92
CA GLY A 141 -7.49 -3.53 2.91
C GLY A 141 -6.70 -3.34 1.60
N ILE A 142 -6.40 -4.43 0.91
CA ILE A 142 -5.63 -4.40 -0.34
C ILE A 142 -6.25 -5.38 -1.32
N GLY A 143 -6.64 -4.89 -2.50
CA GLY A 143 -6.97 -5.70 -3.66
C GLY A 143 -5.82 -5.60 -4.66
N ALA A 144 -5.14 -6.71 -4.88
CA ALA A 144 -3.90 -6.77 -5.66
C ALA A 144 -4.05 -7.70 -6.87
N GLY A 145 -3.40 -7.36 -7.98
CA GLY A 145 -3.17 -8.25 -9.11
C GLY A 145 -4.41 -8.60 -9.91
N GLN A 146 -5.44 -7.76 -9.90
CA GLN A 146 -6.72 -8.08 -10.57
C GLN A 146 -6.76 -7.59 -12.01
N MET A 147 -7.47 -8.34 -12.86
CA MET A 147 -7.72 -7.96 -14.26
C MET A 147 -8.67 -6.76 -14.35
N SER A 148 -9.69 -6.71 -13.48
CA SER A 148 -10.60 -5.58 -13.33
C SER A 148 -10.25 -4.74 -12.10
N ARG A 149 -10.38 -3.42 -12.21
CA ARG A 149 -10.19 -2.52 -11.08
C ARG A 149 -11.34 -2.59 -10.07
N VAL A 150 -12.53 -2.88 -10.56
CA VAL A 150 -13.72 -3.10 -9.74
C VAL A 150 -13.48 -4.29 -8.82
N ASP A 151 -12.93 -5.40 -9.35
CA ASP A 151 -12.58 -6.57 -8.54
C ASP A 151 -11.53 -6.23 -7.48
N ALA A 152 -10.53 -5.42 -7.83
CA ALA A 152 -9.56 -4.93 -6.85
C ALA A 152 -10.24 -4.12 -5.73
N ALA A 153 -11.21 -3.26 -6.07
CA ALA A 153 -11.97 -2.48 -5.09
C ALA A 153 -12.82 -3.38 -4.18
N ILE A 154 -13.56 -4.33 -4.75
CA ILE A 154 -14.37 -5.31 -4.00
C ILE A 154 -13.49 -6.08 -3.02
N ILE A 155 -12.33 -6.59 -3.47
CA ILE A 155 -11.41 -7.33 -2.61
C ILE A 155 -10.86 -6.44 -1.50
N ALA A 156 -10.42 -5.22 -1.82
CA ALA A 156 -9.87 -4.29 -0.85
C ALA A 156 -10.88 -3.95 0.26
N VAL A 157 -12.11 -3.60 -0.13
CA VAL A 157 -13.22 -3.31 0.78
C VAL A 157 -13.56 -4.53 1.64
N ARG A 158 -13.73 -5.70 1.03
CA ARG A 158 -14.04 -6.94 1.75
C ARG A 158 -12.94 -7.29 2.76
N LYS A 159 -11.67 -7.12 2.39
CA LYS A 159 -10.54 -7.37 3.29
C LYS A 159 -10.49 -6.36 4.44
N ALA A 160 -10.88 -5.10 4.20
CA ALA A 160 -10.96 -4.10 5.25
C ALA A 160 -12.10 -4.34 6.25
N GLY A 161 -13.27 -4.75 5.76
CA GLY A 161 -14.49 -4.86 6.59
C GLY A 161 -14.83 -3.51 7.21
N GLU A 162 -15.22 -3.49 8.49
CA GLU A 162 -15.54 -2.26 9.23
C GLU A 162 -14.41 -1.21 9.23
N ARG A 163 -13.16 -1.63 9.03
CA ARG A 163 -12.00 -0.72 8.96
C ARG A 163 -11.98 0.11 7.68
N ALA A 164 -12.84 -0.18 6.70
CA ALA A 164 -13.02 0.65 5.52
C ALA A 164 -13.68 1.99 5.85
N LYS A 165 -14.54 2.03 6.88
CA LYS A 165 -15.25 3.24 7.30
C LYS A 165 -14.25 4.30 7.78
N GLY A 166 -14.27 5.47 7.16
CA GLY A 166 -13.31 6.53 7.44
C GLY A 166 -11.93 6.33 6.81
N ALA A 167 -11.70 5.26 6.03
CA ALA A 167 -10.46 5.04 5.32
C ALA A 167 -10.35 5.92 4.07
N VAL A 168 -9.13 6.07 3.57
CA VAL A 168 -8.85 6.62 2.25
C VAL A 168 -8.52 5.50 1.27
N MET A 169 -8.76 5.71 -0.02
CA MET A 169 -8.47 4.76 -1.09
C MET A 169 -7.40 5.31 -2.04
N ALA A 170 -6.44 4.48 -2.41
CA ALA A 170 -5.51 4.73 -3.50
C ALA A 170 -5.73 3.75 -4.65
N SER A 171 -5.71 4.25 -5.89
CA SER A 171 -5.70 3.42 -7.10
C SER A 171 -4.44 3.69 -7.90
N ASP A 172 -3.64 2.66 -8.18
CA ASP A 172 -2.35 2.77 -8.90
C ASP A 172 -2.46 3.37 -10.32
N ALA A 173 -3.65 3.33 -10.90
CA ALA A 173 -4.00 3.85 -12.22
C ALA A 173 -5.34 4.62 -12.19
N PHE A 174 -5.75 5.26 -13.31
CA PHE A 174 -6.98 6.06 -13.37
C PHE A 174 -8.27 5.24 -13.23
N ILE A 175 -9.21 5.63 -12.38
CA ILE A 175 -10.47 4.89 -12.22
C ILE A 175 -11.30 5.00 -13.52
N PRO A 176 -11.70 3.86 -14.16
CA PRO A 176 -12.30 3.92 -15.49
C PRO A 176 -13.79 4.28 -15.49
N PHE A 177 -14.52 3.92 -14.44
CA PHE A 177 -15.98 4.05 -14.32
C PHE A 177 -16.38 4.39 -12.88
N ARG A 178 -17.59 4.93 -12.69
CA ARG A 178 -18.09 5.34 -11.36
C ARG A 178 -18.21 4.19 -10.34
N ASP A 179 -18.37 2.96 -10.82
CA ASP A 179 -18.57 1.75 -10.01
C ASP A 179 -17.57 1.60 -8.85
N THR A 180 -16.30 1.91 -9.09
CA THR A 180 -15.23 1.83 -8.10
C THR A 180 -15.41 2.87 -7.00
N VAL A 181 -15.97 4.04 -7.33
CA VAL A 181 -16.30 5.09 -6.36
C VAL A 181 -17.55 4.72 -5.57
N ASP A 182 -18.57 4.18 -6.24
CA ASP A 182 -19.80 3.71 -5.56
C ASP A 182 -19.48 2.61 -4.53
N ILE A 183 -18.62 1.63 -4.89
CA ILE A 183 -18.11 0.61 -3.95
C ILE A 183 -17.35 1.24 -2.77
N ALA A 184 -16.54 2.26 -3.03
CA ALA A 184 -15.81 2.97 -1.98
C ALA A 184 -16.78 3.68 -1.01
N ALA A 185 -17.81 4.31 -1.56
CA ALA A 185 -18.83 5.04 -0.81
C ALA A 185 -19.64 4.11 0.10
N GLU A 186 -20.11 2.97 -0.43
CA GLU A 186 -20.83 1.95 0.34
C GLU A 186 -20.00 1.44 1.53
N ALA A 187 -18.68 1.37 1.37
CA ALA A 187 -17.74 0.97 2.42
C ALA A 187 -17.40 2.10 3.43
N GLY A 188 -17.88 3.32 3.19
CA GLY A 188 -17.60 4.49 4.01
C GLY A 188 -16.22 5.10 3.83
N VAL A 189 -15.60 4.94 2.65
CA VAL A 189 -14.34 5.63 2.29
C VAL A 189 -14.58 7.12 2.21
N VAL A 190 -13.67 7.92 2.76
CA VAL A 190 -13.85 9.38 2.87
C VAL A 190 -13.01 10.19 1.89
N ALA A 191 -11.99 9.59 1.28
CA ALA A 191 -11.18 10.25 0.26
C ALA A 191 -10.50 9.26 -0.70
N ILE A 192 -10.22 9.68 -1.94
CA ILE A 192 -9.60 8.89 -3.00
C ILE A 192 -8.40 9.63 -3.61
N ILE A 193 -7.30 8.91 -3.86
CA ILE A 193 -6.14 9.37 -4.65
C ILE A 193 -5.95 8.48 -5.86
N GLN A 194 -5.87 9.09 -7.04
CA GLN A 194 -5.64 8.39 -8.30
C GLN A 194 -4.88 9.28 -9.29
N PRO A 195 -4.35 8.77 -10.43
CA PRO A 195 -3.68 9.62 -11.40
C PRO A 195 -4.58 10.62 -12.11
N GLY A 196 -5.84 10.25 -12.39
CA GLY A 196 -6.65 10.91 -13.42
C GLY A 196 -6.16 10.59 -14.84
N GLY A 197 -6.80 11.21 -15.84
CA GLY A 197 -6.52 11.02 -17.26
C GLY A 197 -7.48 10.06 -17.98
N SER A 198 -8.61 9.69 -17.36
CA SER A 198 -9.67 8.94 -18.04
C SER A 198 -10.48 9.87 -18.96
N LYS A 199 -10.98 9.33 -20.07
CA LYS A 199 -12.04 10.02 -20.86
C LYS A 199 -13.33 10.21 -20.05
N ARG A 200 -13.48 9.49 -18.94
CA ARG A 200 -14.63 9.50 -18.05
C ARG A 200 -14.31 10.08 -16.66
N ASP A 201 -13.25 10.88 -16.54
CA ASP A 201 -12.90 11.47 -15.24
C ASP A 201 -14.05 12.30 -14.66
N GLU A 202 -14.81 13.01 -15.49
CA GLU A 202 -15.98 13.80 -15.05
C GLU A 202 -17.04 12.91 -14.38
N GLU A 203 -17.35 11.74 -14.95
CA GLU A 203 -18.30 10.77 -14.38
C GLU A 203 -17.84 10.28 -13.00
N VAL A 204 -16.54 10.01 -12.86
CA VAL A 204 -15.91 9.52 -11.63
C VAL A 204 -15.85 10.61 -10.55
N ILE A 205 -15.54 11.85 -10.94
CA ILE A 205 -15.52 13.02 -10.04
C ILE A 205 -16.93 13.33 -9.56
N GLN A 206 -17.92 13.28 -10.46
CA GLN A 206 -19.31 13.49 -10.11
C GLN A 206 -19.79 12.46 -9.08
N ALA A 207 -19.50 11.17 -9.30
CA ALA A 207 -19.84 10.14 -8.32
C ALA A 207 -19.18 10.39 -6.95
N ALA A 208 -17.93 10.87 -6.92
CA ALA A 208 -17.27 11.22 -5.66
C ALA A 208 -17.96 12.41 -4.96
N ASN A 209 -18.36 13.44 -5.72
CA ASN A 209 -19.12 14.56 -5.18
C ASN A 209 -20.50 14.12 -4.65
N GLU A 210 -21.24 13.29 -5.39
CA GLU A 210 -22.54 12.72 -4.99
C GLU A 210 -22.46 12.01 -3.62
N HIS A 211 -21.36 11.30 -3.36
CA HIS A 211 -21.12 10.57 -2.12
C HIS A 211 -20.36 11.38 -1.05
N GLY A 212 -20.04 12.66 -1.33
CA GLY A 212 -19.25 13.50 -0.42
C GLY A 212 -17.83 12.99 -0.18
N ILE A 213 -17.23 12.28 -1.13
CA ILE A 213 -15.86 11.76 -1.08
C ILE A 213 -14.90 12.79 -1.68
N ALA A 214 -13.85 13.16 -0.94
CA ALA A 214 -12.81 14.02 -1.49
C ALA A 214 -11.92 13.24 -2.48
N MET A 215 -11.55 13.82 -3.61
CA MET A 215 -10.68 13.16 -4.60
C MET A 215 -9.52 14.07 -5.02
N VAL A 216 -8.33 13.47 -5.10
CA VAL A 216 -7.12 14.13 -5.57
C VAL A 216 -6.48 13.38 -6.74
N PHE A 217 -6.02 14.15 -7.73
CA PHE A 217 -5.28 13.65 -8.89
C PHE A 217 -3.78 13.85 -8.73
N THR A 218 -3.00 12.83 -9.09
CA THR A 218 -1.53 12.87 -9.04
C THR A 218 -0.88 13.14 -10.40
N GLY A 219 -1.59 12.88 -11.50
CA GLY A 219 -1.00 12.88 -12.85
C GLY A 219 0.07 11.80 -13.08
N MET A 220 0.24 10.86 -12.14
CA MET A 220 1.30 9.85 -12.17
C MET A 220 0.71 8.45 -11.98
N ARG A 221 1.08 7.51 -12.85
CA ARG A 221 0.64 6.10 -12.77
C ARG A 221 1.76 5.20 -12.26
N HIS A 222 1.47 4.28 -11.35
CA HIS A 222 2.42 3.33 -10.77
C HIS A 222 2.05 1.87 -11.10
N PHE A 223 2.03 1.53 -12.39
CA PHE A 223 1.67 0.18 -12.83
C PHE A 223 2.78 -0.83 -12.52
N LYS A 224 2.44 -2.00 -11.96
CA LYS A 224 3.39 -3.07 -11.61
C LYS A 224 2.84 -4.46 -11.90
N HIS A 225 3.50 -5.19 -12.80
CA HIS A 225 3.25 -6.62 -13.07
C HIS A 225 4.23 -7.51 -12.30
#